data_AF-A0AAW4PLK1-F1
#
_entry.id   AF-A0AAW4PLK1-F1
#
_cell.length_a   1.000
_cell.length_b   1.000
_cell.length_c   1.000
_cell.angle_alpha   90.00
_cell.angle_beta   90.00
_cell.angle_gamma   90.00
#
_symmetry.space_group_name_H-M   'P 1'
#
loop_
_entity.id
_entity.type
_entity.pdbx_description
1 polymer ?
#
loop_
_entity_poly.entity_id
_entity_poly.type
_entity_poly.pdbx_seq_one_letter_code
_entity_poly.pdbx_strand_id
1 'polypeptide(L)'
;MPDRDDPSEGDDGPRPGDRDANVIDRENLRAGVVTCPLCGRQLVDPMANAVVYGVVDDVTAENADAIECPVCDGVTFVVDE
;
A
#
# COMPACT_ATOMS: atom_id res chain seq x y z
N MET A 1 19.15 33.54 40.99
CA MET A 1 18.11 32.57 40.61
C MET A 1 18.28 32.33 39.11
N PRO A 2 18.21 31.08 38.65
CA PRO A 2 18.99 30.54 37.52
C PRO A 2 18.47 30.94 36.12
N ASP A 3 19.41 31.07 35.20
CA ASP A 3 19.28 30.86 33.75
C ASP A 3 18.63 29.49 33.46
N ARG A 4 17.56 29.48 32.64
CA ARG A 4 17.02 28.30 31.95
C ARG A 4 16.40 28.80 30.64
N ASP A 5 17.16 28.76 29.55
CA ASP A 5 17.17 27.64 28.60
C ASP A 5 15.84 27.47 27.85
N ASP A 6 15.84 28.02 26.63
CA ASP A 6 15.41 27.42 25.35
C ASP A 6 14.21 26.44 25.34
N PRO A 7 13.04 26.83 24.79
CA PRO A 7 12.17 25.87 24.13
C PRO A 7 12.65 25.71 22.69
N SER A 8 13.29 24.57 22.48
CA SER A 8 13.86 24.09 21.25
C SER A 8 12.91 24.21 20.05
N GLU A 9 13.53 24.57 18.94
CA GLU A 9 12.99 24.52 17.58
C GLU A 9 12.00 23.37 17.43
N GLY A 10 10.75 23.71 17.14
CA GLY A 10 9.76 22.74 16.70
C GLY A 10 10.25 22.15 15.38
N ASP A 11 10.94 21.01 15.46
CA ASP A 11 11.12 20.09 14.35
C ASP A 11 9.74 19.52 14.01
N ASP A 12 8.92 20.34 13.35
CA ASP A 12 7.79 19.86 12.55
C ASP A 12 8.39 19.36 11.22
N GLY A 13 9.28 18.39 11.34
CA GLY A 13 9.64 17.53 10.22
C GLY A 13 8.35 16.96 9.64
N PRO A 14 8.23 16.84 8.32
CA PRO A 14 6.99 16.39 7.70
C PRO A 14 6.55 15.06 8.33
N ARG A 15 5.37 15.06 8.96
CA ARG A 15 4.76 13.83 9.48
C ARG A 15 4.70 12.82 8.34
N PRO A 16 5.37 11.65 8.42
CA PRO A 16 5.25 10.63 7.37
C PRO A 16 3.88 9.99 7.53
N GLY A 17 2.89 10.56 6.85
CA GLY A 17 1.51 10.07 6.87
C GLY A 17 0.83 10.06 5.50
N ASP A 18 1.46 10.62 4.47
CA ASP A 18 0.79 10.89 3.18
C ASP A 18 1.58 10.37 1.96
N ARG A 19 2.57 9.48 2.14
CA ARG A 19 3.29 8.84 1.02
C ARG A 19 3.31 7.30 1.05
N ASP A 20 2.67 6.70 2.05
CA ASP A 20 2.68 5.26 2.34
C ASP A 20 1.27 4.66 2.25
N ALA A 21 0.47 5.10 1.29
CA ALA A 21 -0.76 4.38 1.00
C ALA A 21 -0.37 2.98 0.51
N ASN A 22 -0.78 1.93 1.24
CA ASN A 22 -0.62 0.53 0.83
C ASN A 22 -1.60 0.24 -0.31
N VAL A 23 -1.43 0.96 -1.41
CA VAL A 23 -2.32 0.97 -2.56
C VAL A 23 -1.53 0.73 -3.82
N ILE A 24 -2.20 0.14 -4.79
CA ILE A 24 -1.69 -0.06 -6.15
C ILE A 24 -2.78 0.32 -7.14
N ASP A 25 -2.38 0.86 -8.28
CA ASP A 25 -3.31 1.11 -9.37
C ASP A 25 -3.86 -0.17 -9.97
N ARG A 26 -5.15 -0.16 -10.27
CA ARG A 26 -5.80 -1.22 -11.04
C ARG A 26 -5.16 -1.40 -12.42
N GLU A 27 -4.62 -0.35 -13.03
CA GLU A 27 -3.89 -0.47 -14.30
C GLU A 27 -2.62 -1.32 -14.16
N ASN A 28 -1.89 -1.18 -13.06
CA ASN A 28 -0.70 -2.01 -12.77
C ASN A 28 -1.10 -3.48 -12.54
N LEU A 29 -2.24 -3.72 -11.88
CA LEU A 29 -2.80 -5.06 -11.72
C LEU A 29 -3.18 -5.67 -13.07
N ARG A 30 -3.87 -4.91 -13.94
CA ARG A 30 -4.23 -5.35 -15.31
C ARG A 30 -3.01 -5.63 -16.18
N ALA A 31 -1.93 -4.87 -16.00
CA ALA A 31 -0.66 -5.10 -16.68
C ALA A 31 0.09 -6.35 -16.17
N GLY A 32 -0.33 -6.92 -15.02
CA GLY A 32 0.31 -8.08 -14.40
C GLY A 32 1.67 -7.77 -13.74
N VAL A 33 2.03 -6.49 -13.61
CA VAL A 33 3.29 -6.03 -13.03
C VAL A 33 2.98 -5.19 -11.80
N VAL A 34 2.86 -5.86 -10.66
CA VAL A 34 2.57 -5.22 -9.38
C VAL A 34 3.79 -5.31 -8.48
N THR A 35 4.22 -4.18 -7.94
CA THR A 35 5.23 -4.13 -6.88
C THR A 35 4.53 -3.94 -5.55
N CYS A 36 4.82 -4.80 -4.58
CA CYS A 36 4.27 -4.68 -3.24
C CYS A 36 4.83 -3.39 -2.58
N PRO A 37 3.96 -2.43 -2.18
CA PRO A 37 4.43 -1.19 -1.55
C PRO A 37 5.06 -1.43 -0.17
N LEU A 38 4.71 -2.54 0.50
CA LEU A 38 5.19 -2.87 1.84
C LEU A 38 6.61 -3.41 1.88
N CYS A 39 6.97 -4.32 0.95
CA CYS A 39 8.28 -4.96 0.94
C CYS A 39 9.13 -4.63 -0.31
N GLY A 40 8.59 -3.84 -1.24
CA GLY A 40 9.26 -3.43 -2.48
C GLY A 40 9.48 -4.56 -3.49
N ARG A 41 8.90 -5.76 -3.27
CA ARG A 41 9.07 -6.89 -4.17
C ARG A 41 8.04 -6.92 -5.28
N GLN A 42 8.47 -7.31 -6.47
CA GLN A 42 7.58 -7.57 -7.58
C GLN A 42 6.84 -8.90 -7.39
N LEU A 43 5.53 -8.87 -7.59
CA LEU A 43 4.65 -10.03 -7.54
C LEU A 43 4.63 -10.70 -8.92
N VAL A 44 5.10 -11.95 -8.97
CA VAL A 44 4.94 -12.82 -10.14
C VAL A 44 3.57 -13.47 -10.00
N ASP A 45 2.60 -13.01 -10.78
CA ASP A 45 1.19 -13.40 -10.71
C ASP A 45 0.39 -12.78 -9.53
N PRO A 46 0.11 -11.46 -9.59
CA PRO A 46 -0.64 -10.77 -8.55
C PRO A 46 -2.09 -11.27 -8.40
N MET A 47 -2.68 -11.81 -9.48
CA MET A 47 -4.06 -12.34 -9.46
C MET A 47 -4.21 -13.61 -8.62
N ALA A 48 -3.16 -14.41 -8.47
CA ALA A 48 -3.19 -15.60 -7.61
C ALA A 48 -3.48 -15.28 -6.13
N ASN A 49 -3.23 -14.04 -5.70
CA ASN A 49 -3.45 -13.57 -4.33
C ASN A 49 -4.40 -12.36 -4.29
N ALA A 50 -5.21 -12.17 -5.33
CA ALA A 50 -6.22 -11.13 -5.36
C ALA A 50 -7.39 -11.46 -4.42
N VAL A 51 -7.89 -10.45 -3.71
CA VAL A 51 -8.96 -10.54 -2.73
C VAL A 51 -10.09 -9.60 -3.14
N VAL A 52 -11.31 -10.09 -3.04
CA VAL A 52 -12.55 -9.32 -3.26
C VAL A 52 -13.37 -9.35 -1.97
N TYR A 53 -13.74 -8.18 -1.48
CA TYR A 53 -14.62 -8.02 -0.33
C TYR A 53 -16.08 -7.97 -0.80
N GLY A 54 -16.57 -9.10 -1.31
CA GLY A 54 -17.91 -9.23 -1.85
C GLY A 54 -18.22 -10.65 -2.34
N VAL A 55 -19.46 -10.86 -2.79
CA VAL A 55 -19.84 -12.12 -3.45
C VAL A 55 -19.65 -11.93 -4.95
N VAL A 56 -18.64 -12.59 -5.51
CA VAL A 56 -18.37 -12.66 -6.94
C VAL A 56 -18.20 -14.12 -7.36
N ASP A 57 -18.62 -14.45 -8.57
CA ASP A 57 -18.42 -15.79 -9.14
C ASP A 57 -16.95 -16.06 -9.48
N ASP A 58 -16.22 -15.03 -9.91
CA ASP A 58 -14.81 -15.14 -10.32
C ASP A 58 -14.05 -13.85 -9.99
N VAL A 59 -12.77 -13.98 -9.63
CA VAL A 59 -11.92 -12.84 -9.24
C VAL A 59 -11.11 -12.38 -10.45
N THR A 60 -11.29 -11.12 -10.82
CA THR A 60 -10.64 -10.49 -11.97
C THR A 60 -9.95 -9.20 -11.55
N ALA A 61 -9.04 -8.70 -12.39
CA ALA A 61 -8.39 -7.42 -12.13
C ALA A 61 -9.39 -6.25 -11.99
N GLU A 62 -10.61 -6.41 -12.49
CA GLU A 62 -11.65 -5.37 -12.44
C GLU A 62 -12.43 -5.34 -11.12
N ASN A 63 -12.54 -6.49 -10.44
CA ASN A 63 -13.28 -6.58 -9.18
C ASN A 63 -12.37 -6.80 -7.96
N ALA A 64 -11.07 -7.03 -8.17
CA ALA A 64 -10.10 -7.11 -7.09
C ALA A 64 -10.10 -5.80 -6.27
N ASP A 65 -10.31 -5.96 -4.97
CA ASP A 65 -10.28 -4.88 -3.97
C ASP A 65 -8.90 -4.78 -3.32
N ALA A 66 -8.20 -5.91 -3.20
CA ALA A 66 -6.89 -5.99 -2.58
C ALA A 66 -6.05 -7.14 -3.15
N ILE A 67 -4.76 -7.15 -2.83
CA ILE A 67 -3.82 -8.22 -3.13
C ILE A 67 -3.01 -8.52 -1.87
N GLU A 68 -2.91 -9.79 -1.53
CA GLU A 68 -2.03 -10.26 -0.46
C GLU A 68 -0.65 -10.56 -1.03
N CYS A 69 0.40 -10.04 -0.41
CA CYS A 69 1.77 -10.32 -0.82
C CYS A 69 2.20 -11.68 -0.26
N PRO A 70 2.55 -12.69 -1.08
CA PRO A 70 2.98 -14.01 -0.62
C PRO A 70 4.38 -14.02 0.02
N VAL A 71 5.06 -12.86 0.10
CA VAL A 71 6.42 -12.75 0.66
C VAL A 71 6.42 -12.12 2.05
N CYS A 72 5.61 -11.10 2.28
CA CYS A 72 5.54 -10.39 3.56
C CYS A 72 4.17 -10.50 4.25
N ASP A 73 3.24 -11.28 3.66
CA ASP A 73 1.86 -11.45 4.12
C ASP A 73 1.11 -10.11 4.27
N GLY A 74 1.59 -9.10 3.55
CA GLY A 74 1.08 -7.74 3.59
C GLY A 74 -0.05 -7.55 2.60
N VAL A 75 -1.12 -6.87 3.03
CA VAL A 75 -2.27 -6.56 2.17
C VAL A 75 -2.10 -5.18 1.55
N THR A 76 -2.22 -5.10 0.23
CA THR A 76 -2.26 -3.86 -0.54
C THR A 76 -3.62 -3.70 -1.21
N PHE A 77 -4.21 -2.52 -1.15
CA PHE A 77 -5.51 -2.23 -1.72
C PHE A 77 -5.40 -1.81 -3.19
N VAL A 78 -6.37 -2.20 -4.00
CA VAL A 78 -6.45 -1.79 -5.40
C VAL A 78 -7.32 -0.55 -5.47
N VAL A 79 -6.81 0.51 -6.10
CA VAL A 79 -7.55 1.76 -6.31
C VAL A 79 -7.62 2.08 -7.80
N ASP A 80 -8.65 2.83 -8.19
CA ASP A 80 -8.72 3.51 -9.47
C ASP A 80 -8.35 4.98 -9.21
N GLU A 81 -7.24 5.44 -9.77
CA GLU A 81 -6.89 6.87 -9.80
C GLU A 81 -7.80 7.68 -10.73
#